data_AF-A0A920STM1-F1
#
_entry.id   AF-A0A920STM1-F1
#
_cell.length_a   1.000
_cell.length_b   1.000
_cell.length_c   1.000
_cell.angle_alpha   90.00
_cell.angle_beta   90.00
_cell.angle_gamma   90.00
#
_symmetry.space_group_name_H-M   'P 1'
#
loop_
_entity.id
_entity.type
_entity.pdbx_description
1 polymer ?
#
loop_
_entity_poly.entity_id
_entity_poly.type
_entity_poly.pdbx_seq_one_letter_code
_entity_poly.pdbx_strand_id
1 'polypeptide(L)'
;MFTMFQEAASGMDSNSLALLGAGIGAGLSVIGAGIGIGQIGLGATQGIARQPEAAATITTTAIILASLVEGAALFGIVIAIIFKFI
;
A
#
# COMPACT_ATOMS: atom_id res chain seq x y z
N MET A 1 28.86 17.63 31.94
CA MET A 1 29.15 18.18 30.59
C MET A 1 29.34 17.06 29.57
N PHE A 2 30.16 16.05 29.83
CA PHE A 2 30.29 14.86 28.96
C PHE A 2 28.97 14.07 28.79
N THR A 3 28.17 13.94 29.85
CA THR A 3 26.86 13.26 29.82
C THR A 3 25.79 14.01 29.00
N MET A 4 25.79 15.35 29.02
CA MET A 4 24.87 16.16 28.19
C MET A 4 25.22 16.08 26.70
N PHE A 5 26.50 15.92 26.36
CA PHE A 5 26.92 15.67 24.98
C PHE A 5 26.50 14.27 24.50
N GLN A 6 26.51 13.28 25.39
CA GLN A 6 26.07 11.91 25.09
C GLN A 6 24.56 11.80 24.91
N GLU A 7 23.77 12.57 25.67
CA GLU A 7 22.31 12.62 25.60
C GLU A 7 21.81 13.30 24.31
N ALA A 8 22.55 14.28 23.79
CA ALA A 8 22.31 14.87 22.47
C ALA A 8 22.63 13.91 21.31
N ALA A 9 23.54 12.95 21.51
CA ALA A 9 23.89 11.94 20.50
C ALA A 9 22.92 10.75 20.48
N SER A 10 22.15 10.52 21.56
CA SER A 10 21.20 9.41 21.69
C SER A 10 19.79 9.68 21.14
N GLY A 11 19.58 10.81 20.47
CA GLY A 11 18.25 11.31 20.06
C GLY A 11 17.53 10.52 18.96
N MET A 12 17.97 9.31 18.62
CA MET A 12 17.34 8.46 17.63
C MET A 12 17.27 7.04 18.18
N ASP A 13 16.17 6.73 18.85
CA ASP A 13 15.88 5.35 19.19
C ASP A 13 15.62 4.55 17.90
N SER A 14 16.10 3.32 17.85
CA SER A 14 15.86 2.39 16.74
C SER A 14 14.37 2.20 16.47
N ASN A 15 13.55 2.35 17.52
CA ASN A 15 12.10 2.28 17.46
C ASN A 15 11.46 3.41 16.63
N SER A 16 11.92 4.67 16.73
CA SER A 16 11.38 5.76 15.89
C SER A 16 11.68 5.55 14.41
N LEU A 17 12.86 5.02 14.09
CA LEU A 17 13.21 4.69 12.70
C LEU A 17 12.37 3.54 12.15
N ALA A 18 12.12 2.50 12.96
CA ALA A 18 11.24 1.39 12.60
C ALA A 18 9.80 1.86 12.34
N LEU A 19 9.27 2.75 13.18
CA LEU A 19 7.92 3.33 13.02
C LEU A 19 7.82 4.21 11.76
N LEU A 20 8.85 5.00 11.46
CA LEU A 20 8.91 5.80 10.24
C LEU A 20 8.93 4.91 8.98
N GLY A 21 9.78 3.88 8.98
CA GLY A 21 9.86 2.91 7.89
C GLY A 21 8.54 2.16 7.66
N ALA A 22 7.88 1.73 8.75
CA ALA A 22 6.58 1.07 8.70
C ALA A 22 5.50 1.99 8.11
N GLY A 23 5.46 3.27 8.53
CA GLY A 23 4.51 4.25 8.01
C GLY A 23 4.70 4.53 6.52
N ILE A 24 5.95 4.71 6.08
CA ILE A 24 6.27 4.94 4.67
C ILE A 24 5.94 3.70 3.84
N GLY A 25 6.36 2.51 4.28
CA GLY A 25 6.10 1.26 3.57
C GLY A 25 4.61 0.99 3.37
N ALA A 26 3.82 1.10 4.44
CA ALA A 26 2.37 0.93 4.37
C ALA A 26 1.71 1.99 3.47
N GLY A 27 2.12 3.25 3.57
CA GLY A 27 1.60 4.34 2.74
C GLY A 27 1.86 4.11 1.25
N LEU A 28 3.07 3.70 0.88
CA LEU A 28 3.43 3.40 -0.51
C LEU A 28 2.66 2.20 -1.05
N SER A 29 2.43 1.16 -0.24
CA SER A 29 1.59 0.02 -0.64
C SER A 29 0.17 0.45 -0.97
N VAL A 30 -0.45 1.30 -0.14
CA VAL A 30 -1.81 1.81 -0.37
C VAL A 30 -1.87 2.71 -1.62
N ILE A 31 -0.87 3.57 -1.84
CA ILE A 31 -0.80 4.42 -3.04
C ILE A 31 -0.72 3.55 -4.30
N GLY A 32 0.15 2.53 -4.31
CA GLY A 32 0.26 1.59 -5.42
C GLY A 32 -1.06 0.87 -5.72
N ALA A 33 -1.73 0.40 -4.67
CA ALA A 33 -3.04 -0.26 -4.78
C ALA A 33 -4.10 0.68 -5.36
N GLY A 34 -4.20 1.89 -4.82
CA GLY A 34 -5.17 2.89 -5.26
C GLY A 34 -5.01 3.27 -6.74
N ILE A 35 -3.77 3.43 -7.20
CA ILE A 35 -3.49 3.69 -8.62
C ILE A 35 -3.88 2.48 -9.47
N GLY A 36 -3.47 1.26 -9.09
CA GLY A 36 -3.78 0.05 -9.84
C GLY A 36 -5.27 -0.22 -9.98
N ILE A 37 -6.00 -0.18 -8.86
CA ILE A 37 -7.47 -0.37 -8.82
C ILE A 37 -8.18 0.75 -9.59
N GLY A 38 -7.71 2.01 -9.47
CA GLY A 38 -8.27 3.13 -10.22
C GLY A 38 -8.19 2.93 -11.73
N GLN A 39 -7.07 2.44 -12.25
CA GLN A 39 -6.90 2.13 -13.67
C GLN A 39 -7.80 0.96 -14.11
N ILE A 40 -7.93 -0.07 -13.29
CA ILE A 40 -8.84 -1.20 -13.55
C ILE A 40 -10.29 -0.70 -13.63
N GLY A 41 -10.72 0.14 -12.69
CA GLY A 41 -12.07 0.73 -12.68
C GLY A 41 -12.33 1.62 -13.90
N LEU A 42 -11.35 2.42 -14.31
CA LEU A 42 -11.43 3.22 -15.53
C LEU A 42 -11.62 2.34 -16.77
N GLY A 43 -10.79 1.30 -16.92
CA GLY A 43 -10.90 0.36 -18.04
C GLY A 43 -12.22 -0.38 -18.06
N ALA A 44 -12.70 -0.83 -16.89
CA ALA A 44 -13.98 -1.53 -16.75
C ALA A 44 -15.17 -0.64 -17.14
N THR A 45 -15.21 0.59 -16.62
CA THR A 45 -16.31 1.53 -16.90
C THR A 45 -16.35 1.94 -18.37
N GLN A 46 -15.19 2.18 -19.00
CA GLN A 46 -15.10 2.43 -20.44
C GLN A 46 -15.52 1.22 -21.27
N GLY A 47 -15.11 0.01 -20.88
CA GLY A 47 -15.50 -1.23 -21.53
C GLY A 47 -17.01 -1.45 -21.49
N ILE A 48 -17.62 -1.30 -20.31
CA ILE A 48 -19.07 -1.42 -20.09
C ILE A 48 -19.84 -0.39 -20.92
N ALA A 49 -19.35 0.86 -20.98
CA ALA A 49 -19.99 1.91 -21.78
C ALA A 49 -20.00 1.60 -23.29
N ARG A 50 -19.01 0.85 -23.79
CA ARG A 50 -18.91 0.47 -25.21
C ARG A 50 -19.66 -0.81 -25.55
N GLN A 51 -19.73 -1.74 -24.60
CA GLN A 51 -20.35 -3.06 -24.75
C GLN A 51 -21.16 -3.40 -23.50
N PRO A 52 -22.36 -2.81 -23.32
CA PRO A 52 -23.19 -3.03 -22.14
C PRO A 52 -23.61 -4.50 -21.97
N GLU A 53 -23.75 -5.25 -23.06
CA GLU A 53 -24.05 -6.68 -23.07
C GLU A 53 -22.96 -7.54 -22.40
N ALA A 54 -21.71 -7.05 -22.35
CA ALA A 54 -20.59 -7.74 -21.73
C ALA A 54 -20.34 -7.31 -20.27
N ALA A 55 -21.22 -6.49 -19.68
CA ALA A 55 -20.94 -5.83 -18.40
C ALA A 55 -20.65 -6.78 -17.23
N ALA A 56 -21.37 -7.91 -17.15
CA ALA A 56 -21.15 -8.90 -16.11
C ALA A 56 -19.76 -9.56 -16.22
N THR A 57 -19.34 -9.91 -17.43
CA THR A 57 -18.02 -10.48 -17.71
C THR A 57 -16.92 -9.47 -17.40
N ILE A 58 -17.06 -8.23 -17.87
CA ILE A 58 -16.09 -7.15 -17.61
C ILE A 58 -15.94 -6.90 -16.11
N THR A 59 -17.05 -6.83 -15.37
CA THR A 59 -17.04 -6.63 -13.91
C THR A 59 -16.34 -7.79 -13.19
N THR A 60 -16.60 -9.03 -13.61
CA THR A 60 -15.95 -10.21 -13.03
C THR A 60 -14.44 -10.16 -13.24
N THR A 61 -13.99 -9.87 -14.46
CA THR A 61 -12.56 -9.72 -14.75
C THR A 61 -11.94 -8.56 -13.96
N ALA A 62 -12.64 -7.42 -13.86
CA ALA A 62 -12.17 -6.28 -13.08
C ALA A 62 -11.99 -6.60 -11.59
N ILE A 63 -12.93 -7.35 -10.98
CA ILE A 63 -12.82 -7.78 -9.59
C ILE A 63 -11.63 -8.74 -9.38
N ILE A 64 -11.38 -9.66 -10.31
CA ILE A 64 -10.23 -10.58 -10.24
C ILE A 64 -8.91 -9.80 -10.32
N LEU A 65 -8.82 -8.82 -11.20
CA LEU A 65 -7.63 -7.98 -11.31
C LEU A 65 -7.45 -7.09 -10.07
N ALA A 66 -8.54 -6.50 -9.57
CA ALA A 66 -8.52 -5.68 -8.36
C ALA A 66 -8.10 -6.51 -7.13
N SER A 67 -8.57 -7.75 -7.00
CA SER A 67 -8.20 -8.63 -5.89
C SER A 67 -6.73 -9.08 -5.95
N LEU A 68 -6.14 -9.22 -7.15
CA LEU A 68 -4.71 -9.48 -7.30
C LEU A 68 -3.86 -8.29 -6.81
N VAL A 69 -4.28 -7.06 -7.16
CA VAL A 69 -3.64 -5.83 -6.69
C VAL A 69 -3.78 -5.68 -5.17
N GLU A 70 -4.99 -5.90 -4.64
CA GLU A 70 -5.27 -5.82 -3.21
C GLU A 70 -4.46 -6.87 -2.42
N GLY A 71 -4.34 -8.09 -2.94
CA GLY A 71 -3.53 -9.14 -2.34
C GLY A 71 -2.07 -8.71 -2.19
N ALA A 72 -1.46 -8.16 -3.24
CA ALA A 72 -0.09 -7.66 -3.18
C ALA A 72 0.07 -6.47 -2.21
N ALA A 73 -0.91 -5.56 -2.18
CA ALA A 73 -0.90 -4.40 -1.29
C ALA A 73 -1.00 -4.80 0.20
N LEU A 74 -1.89 -5.74 0.53
CA LEU A 74 -2.01 -6.26 1.89
C LEU A 74 -0.74 -6.97 2.34
N PHE A 75 -0.07 -7.72 1.46
CA PHE A 75 1.26 -8.26 1.78
C PHE A 75 2.27 -7.16 2.11
N GLY A 76 2.31 -6.08 1.34
CA GLY A 76 3.19 -4.93 1.60
C GLY A 76 2.91 -4.25 2.94
N ILE A 77 1.62 -4.04 3.25
CA ILE A 77 1.18 -3.45 4.54
C ILE A 77 1.56 -4.36 5.71
N VAL A 78 1.33 -5.67 5.59
CA VAL A 78 1.68 -6.65 6.63
C VAL A 78 3.19 -6.64 6.88
N ILE A 79 4.00 -6.67 5.83
CA ILE A 79 5.47 -6.60 5.97
C ILE A 79 5.86 -5.29 6.66
N ALA A 80 5.34 -4.14 6.21
CA ALA A 80 5.64 -2.85 6.81
C ALA A 80 5.31 -2.80 8.31
N ILE A 81 4.19 -3.41 8.72
CA ILE A 81 3.79 -3.51 10.12
C ILE A 81 4.68 -4.49 10.90
N ILE A 82 5.13 -5.61 10.31
CA ILE A 82 6.04 -6.55 10.98
C ILE A 82 7.36 -5.88 11.35
N PHE A 83 7.90 -4.99 10.50
CA PHE A 83 9.13 -4.24 10.80
C PHE A 83 9.06 -3.38 12.07
N LYS A 84 7.87 -3.06 12.59
CA LYS A 84 7.70 -2.41 13.89
C LYS A 84 7.94 -3.38 15.06
N PHE A 85 7.68 -4.67 14.87
CA PHE A 85 7.66 -5.68 15.94
C PHE A 85 8.94 -6.52 16.05
N ILE A 86 9.86 -6.39 15.08
CA ILE A 86 11.17 -7.03 15.06
C ILE A 86 12.27 -6.00 15.35
#